data_AF-A0A941GVL2-F1
#
_entry.id   AF-A0A941GVL2-F1
#
_cell.length_a   1.000
_cell.length_b   1.000
_cell.length_c   1.000
_cell.angle_alpha   90.00
_cell.angle_beta   90.00
_cell.angle_gamma   90.00
#
_symmetry.space_group_name_H-M   'P 1'
#
loop_
_entity.id
_entity.type
_entity.pdbx_description
1 polymer ?
#
loop_
_entity_poly.entity_id
_entity_poly.type
_entity_poly.pdbx_seq_one_letter_code
_entity_poly.pdbx_strand_id
1 'polypeptide(L)'
;MSTMFRLRKQLPEINLTQSNFINEGNLPIFEQEQKSEFHYQGDGKNEINQIKYDDNKQQIFINKNCYFMGVAQEVWEFKIGGYQVLD
;
A
#
# COMPACT_ATOMS: atom_id res chain seq x y z
N MET A 1 1.65 -10.83 49.15
CA MET A 1 1.74 -9.55 48.41
C MET A 1 2.65 -9.79 47.21
N SER A 2 2.10 -10.03 46.01
CA SER A 2 2.88 -10.02 44.77
C SER A 2 1.93 -9.77 43.61
N THR A 3 1.98 -8.55 43.09
CA THR A 3 1.12 -8.03 42.03
C THR A 3 1.72 -8.43 40.68
N MET A 4 1.12 -9.41 40.00
CA MET A 4 1.42 -9.63 38.58
C MET A 4 0.65 -8.61 37.73
N PHE A 5 1.31 -7.51 37.39
CA PHE A 5 0.89 -6.62 36.31
C PHE A 5 1.06 -7.35 34.97
N ARG A 6 0.03 -8.09 34.55
CA ARG A 6 -0.08 -8.54 33.16
C ARG A 6 -0.49 -7.34 32.31
N LEU A 7 0.46 -6.79 31.57
CA LEU A 7 0.20 -5.84 30.48
C LEU A 7 -0.58 -6.54 29.36
N ARG A 8 -1.90 -6.68 29.52
CA ARG A 8 -2.80 -6.88 28.38
C ARG A 8 -3.18 -5.49 27.89
N LYS A 9 -2.62 -5.05 26.75
CA LYS A 9 -3.25 -3.96 26.00
C LYS A 9 -4.65 -4.48 25.64
N GLN A 10 -5.68 -3.89 26.26
CA GLN A 10 -7.06 -4.21 25.95
C GLN A 10 -7.29 -3.87 24.48
N LEU A 11 -7.80 -4.82 23.69
CA LEU A 11 -8.18 -4.55 22.31
C LEU A 11 -9.24 -3.44 22.32
N PRO A 12 -9.17 -2.47 21.39
CA PRO A 12 -10.19 -1.43 21.31
C PRO A 12 -11.56 -2.08 21.13
N GLU A 13 -12.57 -1.55 21.81
CA GLU A 13 -13.94 -1.99 21.59
C GLU A 13 -14.32 -1.67 20.14
N ILE A 14 -14.59 -2.71 19.36
CA ILE A 14 -15.18 -2.54 18.04
C ILE A 14 -16.64 -2.17 18.25
N ASN A 15 -17.01 -0.93 17.94
CA ASN A 15 -18.42 -0.61 17.76
C ASN A 15 -18.91 -1.48 16.60
N LEU A 16 -19.89 -2.34 16.86
CA LEU A 16 -20.66 -3.02 15.83
C LEU A 16 -21.45 -1.95 15.06
N THR A 17 -20.76 -1.16 14.25
CA THR A 17 -21.38 -0.58 13.07
C THR A 17 -21.86 -1.80 12.31
N GLN A 18 -23.18 -1.93 12.10
CA GLN A 18 -23.77 -3.06 11.38
C GLN A 18 -22.84 -3.38 10.22
N SER A 19 -22.12 -4.48 10.40
CA SER A 19 -21.12 -4.91 9.46
C SER A 19 -21.93 -5.24 8.23
N ASN A 20 -21.85 -4.37 7.22
CA ASN A 20 -22.06 -4.78 5.85
C ASN A 20 -20.92 -5.75 5.53
N PHE A 21 -20.94 -6.94 6.15
CA PHE A 21 -20.19 -8.06 5.66
C PHE A 21 -20.78 -8.32 4.29
N ILE A 22 -20.02 -7.89 3.30
CA ILE A 22 -20.35 -8.01 1.89
C ILE A 22 -20.49 -9.51 1.69
N ASN A 23 -21.72 -10.00 1.47
CA ASN A 23 -22.03 -11.43 1.37
C ASN A 23 -21.52 -12.05 0.05
N GLU A 24 -20.63 -11.35 -0.64
CA GLU A 24 -20.01 -11.71 -1.88
C GLU A 24 -18.54 -11.32 -1.72
N GLY A 25 -17.62 -12.12 -2.27
CA GLY A 25 -16.17 -12.10 -2.02
C GLY A 25 -15.40 -10.81 -2.35
N ASN A 26 -16.03 -9.64 -2.26
CA ASN A 26 -15.40 -8.34 -2.27
C ASN A 26 -14.82 -8.06 -0.89
N LEU A 27 -13.56 -8.42 -0.69
CA LEU A 27 -12.72 -7.81 0.32
C LEU A 27 -12.71 -6.28 0.07
N PRO A 28 -12.77 -5.41 1.09
CA PRO A 28 -12.60 -3.96 0.90
C PRO A 28 -11.12 -3.59 0.65
N ILE A 29 -10.36 -4.46 0.03
CA ILE A 29 -8.96 -4.26 -0.28
C ILE A 29 -8.89 -4.36 -1.80
N PHE A 30 -8.96 -3.18 -2.41
CA PHE A 30 -9.11 -2.91 -3.84
C PHE A 30 -10.53 -3.16 -4.36
N GLU A 31 -11.27 -2.07 -4.59
CA GLU A 31 -12.34 -2.09 -5.58
C GLU A 31 -11.78 -2.70 -6.86
N GLN A 32 -12.29 -3.88 -7.22
CA GLN A 32 -11.84 -4.61 -8.39
C GLN A 32 -12.13 -3.77 -9.63
N GLU A 33 -11.07 -3.53 -10.42
CA GLU A 33 -11.01 -2.77 -11.67
C GLU A 33 -11.13 -1.23 -11.58
N GLN A 34 -10.37 -0.59 -10.69
CA GLN A 34 -9.68 0.61 -11.16
C GLN A 34 -8.58 0.15 -12.12
N LYS A 35 -8.88 0.09 -13.43
CA LYS A 35 -7.89 -0.11 -14.48
C LYS A 35 -6.97 1.12 -14.50
N SER A 36 -6.08 1.23 -13.53
CA SER A 36 -5.02 2.24 -13.52
C SER A 36 -4.06 1.88 -14.64
N GLU A 37 -4.04 2.71 -15.67
CA GLU A 37 -3.19 2.53 -16.84
C GLU A 37 -1.76 2.97 -16.49
N PHE A 38 -1.03 2.09 -15.80
CA PHE A 38 0.37 2.31 -15.53
C PHE A 38 1.22 1.93 -16.73
N HIS A 39 2.25 2.72 -17.00
CA HIS A 39 3.16 2.50 -18.12
C HIS A 39 4.58 2.33 -17.60
N TYR A 40 5.32 1.41 -18.21
CA TYR A 40 6.75 1.25 -17.93
C TYR A 40 7.56 1.76 -19.11
N GLN A 41 8.59 2.55 -18.82
CA GLN A 41 9.55 3.04 -19.80
C GLN A 41 10.97 2.80 -19.29
N GLY A 42 11.85 2.32 -20.15
CA GLY A 42 13.22 1.98 -19.76
C GLY A 42 14.12 1.55 -20.91
N ASP A 43 15.38 1.27 -20.57
CA ASP A 43 16.41 0.78 -21.50
C ASP A 43 16.38 -0.75 -21.73
N GLY A 44 15.41 -1.44 -21.13
CA GLY A 44 15.23 -2.89 -21.24
C GLY A 44 16.15 -3.72 -20.35
N LYS A 45 17.12 -3.12 -19.63
CA LYS A 45 18.01 -3.83 -18.71
C LYS A 45 17.34 -4.18 -17.40
N ASN A 46 16.39 -3.35 -16.97
CA ASN A 46 15.58 -3.54 -15.76
C ASN A 46 16.40 -3.71 -14.47
N GLU A 47 17.63 -3.18 -14.44
CA GLU A 47 18.49 -3.20 -13.25
C GLU A 47 17.94 -2.25 -12.19
N ILE A 48 17.78 -2.73 -10.95
CA ILE A 48 17.28 -1.91 -9.84
C ILE A 48 18.47 -1.38 -9.05
N ASN A 49 18.64 -0.05 -9.03
CA ASN A 49 19.73 0.62 -8.31
C ASN A 49 19.22 1.61 -7.27
N GLN A 50 18.04 2.20 -7.48
CA GLN A 50 17.43 3.15 -6.57
C GLN A 50 15.93 3.19 -6.81
N ILE A 51 15.13 3.09 -5.75
CA ILE A 51 13.69 3.36 -5.81
C ILE A 51 13.45 4.81 -5.38
N LYS A 52 12.78 5.59 -6.25
CA LYS A 52 12.42 6.98 -5.94
C LYS A 52 11.09 7.34 -6.58
N TYR A 53 10.18 7.89 -5.78
CA TYR A 53 8.94 8.46 -6.26
C TYR A 53 9.09 9.96 -6.61
N ASP A 54 8.51 10.37 -7.74
CA ASP A 54 8.34 11.76 -8.16
C ASP A 54 6.83 12.05 -8.22
N ASP A 55 6.32 12.69 -7.17
CA ASP A 55 4.90 13.00 -7.00
C ASP A 55 4.36 13.93 -8.10
N ASN A 56 5.16 14.90 -8.53
CA ASN A 56 4.76 15.84 -9.60
C ASN A 56 4.49 15.14 -10.94
N LYS A 57 5.14 13.99 -11.17
CA LYS A 57 5.01 13.21 -12.40
C LYS A 57 4.26 11.90 -12.19
N GLN A 58 3.90 11.56 -10.95
CA GLN A 58 3.33 10.27 -10.58
C GLN A 58 4.17 9.10 -11.12
N GLN A 59 5.48 9.18 -10.87
CA GLN A 59 6.48 8.25 -11.41
C GLN A 59 7.29 7.55 -10.31
N ILE A 60 7.56 6.25 -10.49
CA ILE A 60 8.50 5.49 -9.67
C ILE A 60 9.72 5.15 -10.52
N PHE A 61 10.87 5.71 -10.18
CA PHE A 61 12.15 5.34 -10.77
C PHE A 61 12.72 4.13 -10.06
N ILE A 62 13.21 3.14 -10.82
CA ILE A 62 14.01 2.01 -10.30
C ILE A 62 15.51 2.18 -10.59
N ASN A 63 15.83 3.06 -11.53
CA ASN A 63 17.16 3.59 -11.82
C ASN A 63 17.00 4.92 -12.62
N LYS A 64 18.09 5.48 -13.15
CA LYS A 64 18.05 6.75 -13.93
C LYS A 64 17.31 6.66 -15.28
N ASN A 65 17.21 5.46 -15.85
CA ASN A 65 16.69 5.19 -17.19
C ASN A 65 15.30 4.53 -17.17
N CYS A 66 14.96 3.81 -16.10
CA CYS A 66 13.77 2.98 -15.99
C CYS A 66 12.80 3.49 -14.92
N TYR A 67 11.54 3.66 -15.31
CA TYR A 67 10.49 4.15 -14.42
C TYR A 67 9.10 3.65 -14.80
N PHE A 68 8.23 3.58 -13.79
CA PHE A 68 6.80 3.40 -13.92
C PHE A 68 6.11 4.78 -13.91
N MET A 69 5.09 4.96 -14.74
CA MET A 69 4.27 6.17 -14.85
C MET A 69 2.82 5.89 -14.50
N GLY A 70 2.10 6.92 -14.06
CA GLY A 70 0.67 6.81 -13.73
C GLY A 70 0.43 6.16 -12.37
N VAL A 71 1.42 6.20 -11.48
CA VAL A 71 1.29 5.66 -10.13
C VAL A 71 0.85 6.80 -9.21
N ALA A 72 -0.42 6.80 -8.82
CA ALA A 72 -0.97 7.78 -7.90
C ALA A 72 -0.27 7.73 -6.54
N GLN A 73 -0.18 8.88 -5.87
CA GLN A 73 0.49 9.03 -4.58
C GLN A 73 -0.10 8.11 -3.51
N GLU A 74 -1.42 7.94 -3.52
CA GLU A 74 -2.15 7.06 -2.60
C GLU A 74 -1.69 5.59 -2.72
N VAL A 75 -1.33 5.16 -3.93
CA VAL A 75 -0.80 3.80 -4.19
C VAL A 75 0.65 3.70 -3.72
N TRP A 76 1.46 4.74 -3.96
CA TRP A 76 2.83 4.82 -3.46
C TRP A 76 2.86 4.77 -1.92
N GLU A 77 2.04 5.57 -1.25
CA GLU A 77 2.00 5.68 0.21
C GLU A 77 1.21 4.56 0.90
N PHE A 78 0.62 3.64 0.13
CA PHE A 78 -0.20 2.57 0.66
C PHE A 78 0.62 1.66 1.60
N LYS A 79 0.09 1.49 2.81
CA LYS A 79 0.76 0.78 3.91
C LYS A 79 -0.11 -0.35 4.46
N ILE A 80 0.54 -1.48 4.72
CA ILE A 80 -0.04 -2.58 5.50
C ILE A 80 0.75 -2.69 6.80
N GLY A 81 0.09 -2.35 7.90
CA GLY A 81 0.78 -2.17 9.18
C GLY A 81 1.72 -0.96 9.13
N GLY A 82 2.97 -1.15 9.55
CA GLY A 82 4.01 -0.11 9.51
C GLY A 82 4.84 -0.07 8.22
N TYR A 83 4.52 -0.93 7.25
CA TYR A 83 5.32 -1.12 6.03
C TYR A 83 4.58 -0.57 4.83
N GLN A 84 5.29 0.17 3.99
CA GLN A 84 4.81 0.62 2.70
C GLN A 84 4.94 -0.54 1.69
N VAL A 85 3.91 -0.73 0.86
CA VAL A 85 3.83 -1.90 -0.04
C VAL A 85 4.74 -1.76 -1.26
N LEU A 86 4.97 -0.53 -1.71
CA LEU A 86 5.82 -0.20 -2.87
C LEU A 86 7.23 0.29 -2.51
N ASP A 87 7.60 0.21 -1.24
CA ASP A 87 8.96 0.55 -0.74
C ASP A 87 9.90 -0.67 -0.80
#